data_AF-Q93JS0-F1
#
_entry.id   AF-Q93JS0-F1
#
_cell.length_a   1.000
_cell.length_b   1.000
_cell.length_c   1.000
_cell.angle_alpha   90.00
_cell.angle_beta   90.00
_cell.angle_gamma   90.00
#
_symmetry.space_group_name_H-M   'P 1'
#
loop_
_entity.id
_entity.type
_entity.pdbx_description
1 polymer ?
#
loop_
_entity_poly.entity_id
_entity_poly.type
_entity_poly.pdbx_seq_one_letter_code
_entity_poly.pdbx_strand_id
1 'polypeptide(L)'
;MLSTGLDTCSLFPGVDWGELEISEPTVTFADEITLHLDESTAAVRHAGRAAHTAEDLYVWIPDRGLLYTGDLVFNRGTPFVLMGSVPGLISTLNELAALDAEVVVPGHGAIGDSGLIQPQIDYLELVWEAARDGFQAGRTPLETARRTDLGAYAAWLDAERLPANIHRAYSELRGEEPGIVLEMAPIVADMVAFNDDEPLHSLA
;
A
#
# COMPACT_ATOMS: atom_id res chain seq x y z
N MET A 1 -1.49 15.30 7.46
CA MET A 1 -1.31 14.00 8.14
C MET A 1 -1.82 13.99 9.58
N LEU A 2 -1.55 14.98 10.44
CA LEU A 2 -1.97 14.90 11.86
C LEU A 2 -3.49 14.86 12.06
N SER A 3 -4.27 15.52 11.20
CA SER A 3 -5.73 15.61 11.32
C SER A 3 -6.47 14.30 11.04
N THR A 4 -5.81 13.26 10.53
CA THR A 4 -6.43 11.99 10.10
C THR A 4 -5.92 10.78 10.88
N GLY A 5 -5.05 10.99 11.87
CA GLY A 5 -4.32 9.89 12.55
C GLY A 5 -5.20 8.92 13.35
N LEU A 6 -6.45 9.29 13.65
CA LEU A 6 -7.39 8.48 14.43
C LEU A 6 -8.61 8.04 13.63
N ASP A 7 -8.68 8.32 12.32
CA ASP A 7 -9.87 8.03 11.52
C ASP A 7 -10.16 6.52 11.47
N THR A 8 -9.13 5.68 11.51
CA THR A 8 -9.26 4.22 11.58
C THR A 8 -9.93 3.73 12.86
N CYS A 9 -9.84 4.48 13.98
CA CYS A 9 -10.54 4.11 15.21
C CYS A 9 -12.06 4.09 15.01
N SER A 10 -12.58 4.97 14.16
CA SER A 10 -14.01 5.01 13.83
C SER A 10 -14.50 3.80 13.03
N LEU A 11 -13.60 3.12 12.31
CA LEU A 11 -13.90 1.91 11.54
C LEU A 11 -14.03 0.66 12.43
N PHE A 12 -13.48 0.69 13.65
CA PHE A 12 -13.55 -0.40 14.62
C PHE A 12 -14.08 0.08 15.98
N PRO A 13 -15.38 0.44 16.06
CA PRO A 13 -15.96 1.04 17.27
C PRO A 13 -16.02 0.09 18.47
N GLY A 14 -15.77 -1.20 18.28
CA GLY A 14 -15.73 -2.21 19.34
C GLY A 14 -14.36 -2.39 20.02
N VAL A 15 -13.33 -1.68 19.54
CA VAL A 15 -11.97 -1.77 20.09
C VAL A 15 -11.78 -0.69 21.16
N ASP A 16 -11.29 -1.09 22.34
CA ASP A 16 -10.78 -0.16 23.33
C ASP A 16 -9.36 0.26 22.94
N TRP A 17 -9.25 1.43 22.33
CA TRP A 17 -7.99 1.99 21.83
C TRP A 17 -7.12 2.61 22.94
N GLY A 18 -7.65 2.77 24.16
CA GLY A 18 -6.99 3.51 25.22
C GLY A 18 -6.84 5.01 24.91
N GLU A 19 -5.90 5.67 25.61
CA GLU A 19 -5.54 7.06 25.34
C GLU A 19 -4.53 7.13 24.18
N LEU A 20 -4.95 7.74 23.07
CA LEU A 20 -4.10 7.96 21.90
C LEU A 20 -3.74 9.44 21.80
N GLU A 21 -2.44 9.73 21.84
CA GLU A 21 -1.89 11.07 21.60
C GLU A 21 -1.18 11.10 20.24
N ILE A 22 -1.69 11.93 19.32
CA ILE A 22 -1.01 12.19 18.05
C ILE A 22 0.21 13.07 18.34
N SER A 23 1.39 12.59 17.97
CA SER A 23 2.66 13.33 18.09
C SER A 23 3.14 13.82 16.74
N GLU A 24 3.53 15.09 16.68
CA GLU A 24 4.08 15.68 15.46
C GLU A 24 5.52 15.21 15.20
N PRO A 25 5.94 15.06 13.93
CA PRO A 25 7.33 14.77 13.61
C PRO A 25 8.23 15.93 14.07
N THR A 26 9.35 15.61 14.72
CA THR A 26 10.33 16.62 15.16
C THR A 26 11.21 17.12 14.01
N VAL A 27 11.37 16.30 12.96
CA VAL A 27 12.14 16.62 11.76
C VAL A 27 11.29 16.25 10.55
N THR A 28 11.22 17.17 9.58
CA THR A 28 10.60 16.96 8.28
C THR A 28 11.60 17.27 7.18
N PHE A 29 11.41 16.66 6.02
CA PHE A 29 12.22 16.86 4.83
C PHE A 29 11.32 16.68 3.59
N ALA A 30 11.74 17.23 2.45
CA ALA A 30 10.97 17.16 1.22
C ALA A 30 11.30 15.90 0.38
N ASP A 31 12.59 15.63 0.20
CA ASP A 31 13.07 14.59 -0.72
C ASP A 31 13.86 13.51 0.03
N GLU A 32 14.94 13.90 0.70
CA GLU A 32 15.83 12.96 1.40
C GLU A 32 16.43 13.62 2.67
N ILE A 33 16.67 12.81 3.69
CA ILE A 33 17.58 13.12 4.79
C ILE A 33 18.55 11.97 5.00
N THR A 34 19.82 12.28 5.26
CA THR A 34 20.82 11.29 5.67
C THR A 34 20.94 11.25 7.19
N LEU A 35 20.78 10.05 7.76
CA LEU A 35 21.05 9.77 9.16
C LEU A 35 22.46 9.16 9.28
N HIS A 36 23.25 9.69 10.21
CA HIS A 36 24.58 9.16 10.52
C HIS A 36 24.46 8.17 11.69
N LEU A 37 24.77 6.90 11.44
CA LEU A 37 24.64 5.77 12.37
C LEU A 37 26.03 5.22 12.68
N ASP A 38 26.78 5.92 13.55
CA ASP A 38 28.18 5.62 13.85
C ASP A 38 29.05 5.47 12.58
N GLU A 39 29.39 4.24 12.19
CA GLU A 39 30.21 3.93 11.01
C GLU A 39 29.41 3.77 9.70
N SER A 40 28.08 3.89 9.75
CA SER A 40 27.17 3.72 8.61
C SER A 40 26.33 4.99 8.37
N THR A 41 25.70 5.07 7.20
CA THR A 41 24.73 6.12 6.87
C THR A 41 23.47 5.51 6.30
N ALA A 42 22.33 6.00 6.77
CA ALA A 42 21.01 5.63 6.25
C ALA A 42 20.40 6.82 5.49
N ALA A 43 20.07 6.62 4.23
CA ALA A 43 19.29 7.58 3.44
C ALA A 43 17.80 7.31 3.66
N VAL A 44 17.10 8.22 4.32
CA VAL A 44 15.65 8.22 4.39
C VAL A 44 15.13 9.03 3.22
N ARG A 45 14.38 8.39 2.33
CA ARG A 45 13.91 8.97 1.07
C ARG A 45 12.42 8.97 1.02
N HIS A 46 11.86 10.08 0.56
CA HIS A 46 10.47 10.17 0.18
C HIS A 46 10.28 9.53 -1.20
N ALA A 47 9.18 8.79 -1.40
CA ALA A 47 8.85 8.19 -2.68
C ALA A 47 8.62 9.23 -3.80
N GLY A 48 8.34 10.49 -3.41
CA GLY A 48 8.18 11.62 -4.34
C GLY A 48 6.88 11.57 -5.15
N ARG A 49 5.98 10.65 -4.82
CA ARG A 49 4.68 10.41 -5.45
C ARG A 49 3.78 9.62 -4.50
N ALA A 50 2.47 9.69 -4.71
CA ALA A 50 1.54 8.78 -4.04
C ALA A 50 1.88 7.33 -4.44
N ALA A 51 2.03 6.44 -3.46
CA ALA A 51 2.34 5.03 -3.67
C ALA A 51 1.42 4.15 -2.81
N HIS A 52 1.83 3.71 -1.62
CA HIS A 52 0.93 3.08 -0.65
C HIS A 52 0.04 4.13 0.03
N THR A 53 0.62 5.26 0.43
CA THR A 53 -0.04 6.49 0.87
C THR A 53 0.40 7.68 0.00
N ALA A 54 -0.01 8.90 0.38
CA ALA A 54 0.44 10.11 -0.29
C ALA A 54 1.91 10.49 0.03
N GLU A 55 2.45 10.06 1.18
CA GLU A 55 3.74 10.53 1.70
C GLU A 55 4.60 9.35 2.22
N ASP A 56 4.83 8.35 1.37
CA ASP A 56 5.60 7.16 1.77
C ASP A 56 7.10 7.42 1.84
N LEU A 57 7.75 6.87 2.86
CA LEU A 57 9.19 6.92 3.06
C LEU A 57 9.80 5.52 3.00
N TYR A 58 11.04 5.42 2.54
CA TYR A 58 11.86 4.22 2.66
C TYR A 58 13.26 4.57 3.18
N VAL A 59 13.94 3.61 3.80
CA VAL A 59 15.28 3.79 4.36
C VAL A 59 16.25 2.85 3.66
N TRP A 60 17.25 3.41 3.00
CA TRP A 60 18.31 2.68 2.32
C TRP A 60 19.64 2.81 3.06
N ILE A 61 20.28 1.68 3.35
CA ILE A 61 21.58 1.60 4.04
C ILE A 61 22.57 0.89 3.09
N PRO A 62 23.27 1.65 2.22
CA PRO A 62 24.02 1.08 1.10
C PRO A 62 25.17 0.16 1.51
N ASP A 63 25.91 0.50 2.58
CA ASP A 63 27.05 -0.29 3.06
C ASP A 63 26.63 -1.66 3.63
N ARG A 64 25.33 -1.84 3.88
CA ARG A 64 24.73 -3.07 4.41
C ARG A 64 23.83 -3.78 3.41
N GLY A 65 23.63 -3.23 2.21
CA GLY A 65 22.66 -3.76 1.26
C GLY A 65 21.23 -3.86 1.85
N LEU A 66 20.87 -2.98 2.79
CA LEU A 66 19.68 -3.12 3.63
C LEU A 66 18.63 -2.04 3.31
N LEU A 67 17.42 -2.47 2.98
CA LEU A 67 16.28 -1.63 2.63
C LEU A 67 15.12 -1.86 3.59
N TYR A 68 14.67 -0.80 4.28
CA TYR A 68 13.38 -0.78 4.97
C TYR A 68 12.36 -0.03 4.10
N THR A 69 11.23 -0.65 3.82
CA THR A 69 10.28 -0.10 2.84
C THR A 69 9.02 0.49 3.47
N GLY A 70 8.78 0.21 4.76
CA GLY A 70 7.43 0.32 5.30
C GLY A 70 6.43 -0.44 4.42
N ASP A 71 5.21 0.05 4.37
CA ASP A 71 4.11 -0.58 3.62
C ASP A 71 4.20 -0.33 2.10
N LEU A 72 5.35 0.14 1.58
CA LEU A 72 5.61 0.06 0.14
C LEU A 72 5.74 -1.41 -0.31
N VAL A 73 6.27 -2.31 0.53
CA VAL A 73 6.42 -3.75 0.19
C VAL A 73 5.73 -4.63 1.23
N PHE A 74 4.95 -5.59 0.72
CA PHE A 74 4.26 -6.65 1.44
C PHE A 74 4.79 -8.00 0.95
N ASN A 75 5.23 -8.86 1.87
CA ASN A 75 5.63 -10.22 1.54
C ASN A 75 4.46 -11.20 1.76
N ARG A 76 3.87 -11.70 0.67
CA ARG A 76 2.73 -12.67 0.65
C ARG A 76 1.43 -12.15 1.28
N GLY A 77 1.26 -10.83 1.34
CA GLY A 77 -0.01 -10.16 1.60
C GLY A 77 -0.37 -9.28 0.41
N THR A 78 -1.67 -9.11 0.13
CA THR A 78 -2.06 -8.17 -0.91
C THR A 78 -1.87 -6.72 -0.42
N PRO A 79 -1.16 -5.86 -1.16
CA PRO A 79 -0.95 -4.48 -0.75
C PRO A 79 -2.29 -3.73 -0.68
N PHE A 80 -2.45 -2.85 0.32
CA PHE A 80 -3.59 -1.95 0.42
C PHE A 80 -3.23 -0.59 -0.18
N VAL A 81 -3.68 -0.30 -1.40
CA VAL A 81 -3.27 0.92 -2.13
C VAL A 81 -4.36 2.00 -2.12
N LEU A 82 -5.38 1.84 -1.26
CA LEU A 82 -6.53 2.73 -1.23
C LEU A 82 -6.15 4.18 -0.95
N MET A 83 -5.10 4.45 -0.18
CA MET A 83 -4.67 5.81 0.21
C MET A 83 -3.60 6.41 -0.71
N GLY A 84 -3.12 5.65 -1.69
CA GLY A 84 -2.04 6.07 -2.58
C GLY A 84 -2.44 5.95 -4.04
N SER A 85 -1.66 5.22 -4.83
CA SER A 85 -1.80 5.13 -6.27
C SER A 85 -1.36 3.77 -6.80
N VAL A 86 -2.16 3.14 -7.68
CA VAL A 86 -1.77 1.84 -8.24
C VAL A 86 -0.55 1.99 -9.17
N PRO A 87 -0.57 2.88 -10.19
CA PRO A 87 0.61 3.15 -11.01
C PRO A 87 1.76 3.77 -10.22
N GLY A 88 1.45 4.61 -9.23
CA GLY A 88 2.46 5.23 -8.38
C GLY A 88 3.25 4.20 -7.57
N LEU A 89 2.56 3.25 -6.94
CA LEU A 89 3.20 2.15 -6.21
C LEU A 89 4.01 1.24 -7.13
N ILE A 90 3.51 0.91 -8.33
CA ILE A 90 4.30 0.17 -9.34
C ILE A 90 5.59 0.92 -9.67
N SER A 91 5.52 2.23 -9.92
CA SER A 91 6.71 3.05 -10.20
C SER A 91 7.71 3.02 -9.05
N THR A 92 7.23 3.21 -7.81
CA THR A 92 8.09 3.18 -6.62
C THR A 92 8.73 1.81 -6.42
N LEU A 93 7.98 0.72 -6.60
CA LEU A 93 8.52 -0.65 -6.50
C LEU A 93 9.63 -0.91 -7.52
N ASN A 94 9.50 -0.41 -8.75
CA ASN A 94 10.57 -0.51 -9.75
C ASN A 94 11.84 0.26 -9.32
N GLU A 95 11.68 1.44 -8.72
CA GLU A 95 12.81 2.20 -8.16
C GLU A 95 13.48 1.44 -6.99
N LEU A 96 12.69 0.82 -6.12
CA LEU A 96 13.20 0.00 -5.01
C LEU A 96 13.90 -1.28 -5.49
N ALA A 97 13.35 -1.95 -6.51
CA ALA A 97 13.98 -3.13 -7.13
C ALA A 97 15.36 -2.79 -7.71
N ALA A 98 15.53 -1.59 -8.28
CA ALA A 98 16.79 -1.14 -8.85
C ALA A 98 17.89 -0.89 -7.81
N LEU A 99 17.57 -0.83 -6.51
CA LEU A 99 18.56 -0.75 -5.44
C LEU A 99 19.31 -2.07 -5.22
N ASP A 100 18.75 -3.20 -5.68
CA ASP A 100 19.33 -4.55 -5.57
C ASP A 100 19.77 -4.86 -4.12
N ALA A 101 18.84 -4.71 -3.18
CA ALA A 101 19.08 -4.90 -1.76
C ALA A 101 19.29 -6.39 -1.43
N GLU A 102 20.36 -6.69 -0.69
CA GLU A 102 20.62 -8.02 -0.13
C GLU A 102 19.57 -8.39 0.93
N VAL A 103 19.08 -7.40 1.68
CA VAL A 103 18.07 -7.57 2.71
C VAL A 103 16.98 -6.51 2.56
N VAL A 104 15.73 -6.96 2.48
CA VAL A 104 14.53 -6.14 2.46
C VAL A 104 13.71 -6.44 3.70
N VAL A 105 13.44 -5.39 4.49
CA VAL A 105 12.52 -5.42 5.63
C VAL A 105 11.20 -4.78 5.18
N PRO A 106 10.19 -5.59 4.81
CA PRO A 106 8.88 -5.10 4.42
C PRO A 106 8.11 -4.54 5.63
N GLY A 107 7.09 -3.75 5.38
CA GLY A 107 6.13 -3.36 6.42
C GLY A 107 5.35 -4.56 6.94
N HIS A 108 5.03 -5.51 6.05
CA HIS A 108 4.30 -6.73 6.39
C HIS A 108 4.95 -8.00 5.80
N GLY A 109 4.87 -9.07 6.58
CA GLY A 109 5.40 -10.38 6.22
C GLY A 109 6.86 -10.59 6.60
N ALA A 110 7.45 -11.68 6.12
CA ALA A 110 8.82 -12.06 6.49
C ALA A 110 9.88 -11.18 5.79
N ILE A 111 10.99 -10.94 6.47
CA ILE A 111 12.20 -10.35 5.86
C ILE A 111 12.69 -11.27 4.72
N GLY A 112 13.18 -10.66 3.64
CA GLY A 112 13.72 -11.38 2.48
C GLY A 112 14.75 -10.54 1.74
N ASP A 113 14.87 -10.74 0.43
CA ASP A 113 15.75 -9.99 -0.48
C ASP A 113 14.92 -9.18 -1.48
N SER A 114 15.56 -8.51 -2.44
CA SER A 114 14.87 -7.79 -3.52
C SER A 114 13.91 -8.65 -4.35
N GLY A 115 14.00 -9.98 -4.29
CA GLY A 115 13.05 -10.90 -4.93
C GLY A 115 11.63 -10.81 -4.40
N LEU A 116 11.41 -10.17 -3.24
CA LEU A 116 10.08 -9.88 -2.69
C LEU A 116 9.28 -8.88 -3.53
N ILE A 117 9.95 -8.03 -4.31
CA ILE A 117 9.33 -6.85 -4.95
C ILE A 117 8.56 -7.23 -6.23
N GLN A 118 9.15 -8.10 -7.06
CA GLN A 118 8.56 -8.43 -8.37
C GLN A 118 7.15 -9.05 -8.27
N PRO A 119 6.88 -10.02 -7.37
CA PRO A 119 5.53 -10.56 -7.25
C PRO A 119 4.47 -9.50 -6.91
N GLN A 120 4.83 -8.47 -6.14
CA GLN A 120 3.90 -7.39 -5.81
C GLN A 120 3.65 -6.46 -7.01
N ILE A 121 4.68 -6.17 -7.82
CA ILE A 121 4.51 -5.46 -9.10
C ILE A 121 3.52 -6.23 -9.97
N ASP A 122 3.75 -7.53 -10.16
CA ASP A 122 2.91 -8.39 -10.99
C ASP A 122 1.44 -8.42 -10.50
N TYR A 123 1.23 -8.44 -9.18
CA TYR A 123 -0.12 -8.32 -8.59
C TYR A 123 -0.77 -6.97 -8.89
N LEU A 124 -0.05 -5.87 -8.73
CA LEU A 124 -0.60 -4.52 -8.98
C LEU A 124 -0.90 -4.31 -10.47
N GLU A 125 -0.10 -4.89 -11.36
CA GLU A 125 -0.38 -4.91 -12.81
C GLU A 125 -1.68 -5.68 -13.11
N LEU A 126 -1.88 -6.85 -12.49
CA LEU A 126 -3.14 -7.60 -12.59
C LEU A 126 -4.34 -6.78 -12.10
N VAL A 127 -4.21 -6.10 -10.95
CA VAL A 127 -5.27 -5.21 -10.44
C VAL A 127 -5.58 -4.10 -11.42
N TRP A 128 -4.54 -3.46 -11.97
CA TRP A 128 -4.69 -2.36 -12.91
C TRP A 128 -5.35 -2.78 -14.23
N GLU A 129 -4.99 -3.95 -14.76
CA GLU A 129 -5.63 -4.54 -15.94
C GLU A 129 -7.09 -4.90 -15.67
N ALA A 130 -7.38 -5.58 -14.56
CA ALA A 130 -8.75 -5.90 -14.17
C ALA A 130 -9.61 -4.63 -13.99
N ALA A 131 -9.04 -3.58 -13.39
CA ALA A 131 -9.71 -2.31 -13.22
C ALA A 131 -10.01 -1.64 -14.57
N ARG A 132 -9.06 -1.62 -15.51
CA ARG A 132 -9.29 -1.08 -16.86
C ARG A 132 -10.42 -1.80 -17.58
N ASP A 133 -10.43 -3.13 -17.55
CA ASP A 133 -11.46 -3.95 -18.20
C ASP A 133 -12.83 -3.76 -17.55
N GLY A 134 -12.87 -3.71 -16.21
CA GLY A 134 -14.07 -3.43 -15.43
C GLY A 134 -14.66 -2.06 -15.74
N PHE A 135 -13.80 -1.04 -15.74
CA PHE A 135 -14.17 0.35 -15.97
C PHE A 135 -14.73 0.57 -17.37
N GLN A 136 -14.06 0.03 -18.40
CA GLN A 136 -14.52 0.08 -19.78
C GLN A 136 -15.87 -0.64 -19.99
N ALA A 137 -16.11 -1.72 -19.24
CA ALA A 137 -17.37 -2.46 -19.28
C ALA A 137 -18.47 -1.84 -18.41
N GLY A 138 -18.22 -0.73 -17.71
CA GLY A 138 -19.19 -0.06 -16.84
C GLY A 138 -19.57 -0.85 -15.59
N ARG A 139 -18.70 -1.76 -15.12
CA ARG A 139 -18.91 -2.57 -13.92
C ARG A 139 -18.54 -1.79 -12.66
N THR A 140 -19.22 -2.05 -11.56
CA THR A 140 -18.80 -1.56 -10.24
C THR A 140 -17.47 -2.19 -9.79
N PRO A 141 -16.72 -1.57 -8.86
CA PRO A 141 -15.50 -2.16 -8.30
C PRO A 141 -15.71 -3.56 -7.70
N LEU A 142 -16.78 -3.77 -6.94
CA LEU A 142 -17.12 -5.09 -6.37
C LEU A 142 -17.41 -6.13 -7.45
N GLU A 143 -18.16 -5.78 -8.50
CA GLU A 143 -18.41 -6.70 -9.62
C GLU A 143 -17.14 -7.06 -10.39
N THR A 144 -16.24 -6.08 -10.55
CA THR A 144 -14.92 -6.31 -11.17
C THR A 144 -14.10 -7.24 -10.29
N ALA A 145 -13.99 -6.95 -8.98
CA ALA A 145 -13.26 -7.78 -8.02
C ALA A 145 -13.74 -9.25 -8.06
N ARG A 146 -15.06 -9.47 -8.00
CA ARG A 146 -15.67 -10.82 -8.05
C ARG A 146 -15.44 -11.58 -9.36
N ARG A 147 -15.05 -10.89 -10.42
CA ARG A 147 -14.75 -11.48 -11.75
C ARG A 147 -13.27 -11.62 -12.02
N THR A 148 -12.42 -10.99 -11.21
CA THR A 148 -10.96 -11.08 -11.33
C THR A 148 -10.50 -12.45 -10.86
N ASP A 149 -9.79 -13.17 -11.72
CA ASP A 149 -9.05 -14.36 -11.32
C ASP A 149 -7.70 -13.94 -10.73
N LEU A 150 -7.55 -14.09 -9.42
CA LEU A 150 -6.31 -13.78 -8.71
C LEU A 150 -5.21 -14.84 -8.92
N GLY A 151 -5.52 -16.00 -9.50
CA GLY A 151 -4.55 -17.07 -9.70
C GLY A 151 -3.78 -17.40 -8.41
N ALA A 152 -2.45 -17.33 -8.47
CA ALA A 152 -1.58 -17.60 -7.33
C ALA A 152 -1.74 -16.59 -6.16
N TYR A 153 -2.19 -15.37 -6.44
CA TYR A 153 -2.37 -14.32 -5.44
C TYR A 153 -3.60 -14.55 -4.55
N ALA A 154 -4.51 -15.44 -4.94
CA ALA A 154 -5.63 -15.84 -4.09
C ALA A 154 -5.17 -16.52 -2.77
N ALA A 155 -3.94 -17.04 -2.73
CA ALA A 155 -3.34 -17.64 -1.54
C ALA A 155 -2.57 -16.63 -0.67
N TRP A 156 -2.50 -15.36 -1.07
CA TRP A 156 -1.90 -14.31 -0.25
C TRP A 156 -2.86 -13.89 0.86
N LEU A 157 -2.30 -13.34 1.93
CA LEU A 157 -3.09 -12.77 3.01
C LEU A 157 -3.90 -11.57 2.51
N ASP A 158 -5.07 -11.40 3.13
CA ASP A 158 -5.95 -10.24 2.97
C ASP A 158 -6.44 -10.00 1.54
N ALA A 159 -6.72 -11.07 0.76
CA ALA A 159 -7.22 -10.96 -0.61
C ALA A 159 -8.51 -10.13 -0.73
N GLU A 160 -9.25 -9.95 0.37
CA GLU A 160 -10.41 -9.06 0.48
C GLU A 160 -10.09 -7.57 0.31
N ARG A 161 -8.83 -7.18 0.15
CA ARG A 161 -8.42 -5.82 -0.23
C ARG A 161 -8.60 -5.50 -1.70
N LEU A 162 -8.80 -6.53 -2.55
CA LEU A 162 -8.95 -6.35 -3.99
C LEU A 162 -10.01 -5.29 -4.38
N PRO A 163 -11.24 -5.26 -3.80
CA PRO A 163 -12.22 -4.23 -4.11
C PRO A 163 -11.70 -2.81 -3.83
N ALA A 164 -11.00 -2.58 -2.72
CA ALA A 164 -10.46 -1.26 -2.38
C ALA A 164 -9.37 -0.82 -3.37
N ASN A 165 -8.52 -1.74 -3.79
CA ASN A 165 -7.50 -1.45 -4.80
C ASN A 165 -8.13 -1.13 -6.17
N ILE A 166 -9.23 -1.80 -6.52
CA ILE A 166 -10.01 -1.48 -7.73
C ILE A 166 -10.71 -0.12 -7.60
N HIS A 167 -11.25 0.24 -6.44
CA HIS A 167 -11.80 1.57 -6.17
C HIS A 167 -10.75 2.67 -6.42
N ARG A 168 -9.52 2.48 -5.91
CA ARG A 168 -8.39 3.38 -6.21
C ARG A 168 -8.10 3.44 -7.70
N ALA A 169 -7.94 2.31 -8.36
CA ALA A 169 -7.66 2.28 -9.80
C ALA A 169 -8.77 2.98 -10.62
N TYR A 170 -10.03 2.80 -10.24
CA TYR A 170 -11.18 3.47 -10.86
C TYR A 170 -11.16 4.99 -10.68
N SER A 171 -10.74 5.48 -9.51
CA SER A 171 -10.51 6.91 -9.25
C SER A 171 -9.51 7.49 -10.25
N GLU A 172 -8.38 6.82 -10.42
CA GLU A 172 -7.32 7.25 -11.35
C GLU A 172 -7.74 7.13 -12.82
N LEU A 173 -8.53 6.11 -13.18
CA LEU A 173 -9.10 5.96 -14.52
C LEU A 173 -10.13 7.04 -14.87
N ARG A 174 -10.76 7.67 -13.86
CA ARG A 174 -11.59 8.88 -14.05
C ARG A 174 -10.76 10.15 -14.23
N GLY A 175 -9.44 10.08 -14.04
CA GLY A 175 -8.53 11.23 -14.09
C GLY A 175 -8.52 12.05 -12.80
N GLU A 176 -8.94 11.46 -11.67
CA GLU A 176 -8.78 12.08 -10.36
C GLU A 176 -7.30 12.04 -9.92
N GLU A 177 -6.90 12.98 -9.07
CA GLU A 177 -5.51 13.09 -8.61
C GLU A 177 -5.08 11.82 -7.85
N PRO A 178 -3.87 11.27 -8.12
CA PRO A 178 -3.32 10.15 -7.35
C PRO A 178 -3.31 10.45 -5.85
N GLY A 179 -3.72 9.49 -5.01
CA GLY A 179 -3.81 9.67 -3.57
C GLY A 179 -4.97 10.55 -3.09
N ILE A 180 -5.90 10.99 -3.96
CA ILE A 180 -7.09 11.73 -3.52
C ILE A 180 -7.86 10.93 -2.47
N VAL A 181 -8.33 11.59 -1.41
CA VAL A 181 -9.09 10.92 -0.33
C VAL A 181 -10.39 10.36 -0.89
N LEU A 182 -10.63 9.06 -0.66
CA LEU A 182 -11.87 8.38 -1.02
C LEU A 182 -12.68 8.08 0.24
N GLU A 183 -14.01 8.11 0.11
CA GLU A 183 -14.92 7.78 1.22
C GLU A 183 -14.78 6.29 1.60
N MET A 184 -14.21 6.04 2.77
CA MET A 184 -13.85 4.69 3.23
C MET A 184 -15.06 3.77 3.44
N ALA A 185 -16.16 4.28 4.01
CA ALA A 185 -17.29 3.46 4.43
C ALA A 185 -17.89 2.57 3.31
N PRO A 186 -18.26 3.10 2.13
CA PRO A 186 -18.76 2.24 1.04
C PRO A 186 -17.70 1.27 0.51
N ILE A 187 -16.42 1.63 0.55
CA ILE A 187 -15.32 0.79 0.07
C ILE A 187 -15.11 -0.39 1.02
N VAL A 188 -15.11 -0.13 2.33
CA VAL A 188 -15.06 -1.17 3.37
C VAL A 188 -16.27 -2.11 3.27
N ALA A 189 -17.46 -1.58 2.98
CA ALA A 189 -18.64 -2.42 2.76
C ALA A 189 -18.46 -3.36 1.55
N ASP A 190 -17.87 -2.89 0.45
CA ASP A 190 -17.55 -3.74 -0.70
C ASP A 190 -16.49 -4.80 -0.38
N MET A 191 -15.46 -4.45 0.42
CA MET A 191 -14.46 -5.42 0.89
C MET A 191 -15.10 -6.52 1.74
N VAL A 192 -15.98 -6.16 2.68
CA VAL A 192 -16.72 -7.13 3.52
C VAL A 192 -17.62 -8.00 2.65
N ALA A 193 -18.36 -7.42 1.70
CA ALA A 193 -19.22 -8.17 0.78
C ALA A 193 -18.42 -9.07 -0.19
N PHE A 194 -17.16 -8.75 -0.46
CA PHE A 194 -16.25 -9.62 -1.21
C PHE A 194 -15.70 -10.76 -0.35
N ASN A 195 -15.51 -10.51 0.95
CA ASN A 195 -15.07 -11.48 1.95
C ASN A 195 -16.23 -12.35 2.49
N ASP A 196 -17.23 -12.68 1.67
CA ASP A 196 -18.42 -13.46 2.07
C ASP A 196 -19.14 -12.91 3.32
N ASP A 197 -19.19 -11.58 3.47
CA ASP A 197 -19.76 -10.86 4.61
C ASP A 197 -19.04 -11.09 5.97
N GLU A 198 -17.84 -11.68 5.95
CA GLU A 198 -16.98 -11.83 7.12
C GLU A 198 -16.16 -10.56 7.41
N PRO A 199 -15.80 -10.30 8.68
CA PRO A 199 -14.91 -9.18 9.03
C PRO A 199 -13.59 -9.21 8.27
N LEU A 200 -13.07 -8.04 7.91
CA LEU A 200 -11.76 -7.90 7.28
C LEU A 200 -10.65 -8.37 8.24
N HIS A 201 -9.64 -9.06 7.72
CA HIS A 201 -8.51 -9.52 8.53
C HIS A 201 -7.57 -8.36 8.90
N SER A 202 -7.31 -7.45 7.96
CA SER A 202 -6.47 -6.27 8.18
C SER A 202 -6.75 -5.14 7.18
N LEU A 203 -6.49 -3.90 7.62
CA LEU A 203 -6.48 -2.67 6.82
C LEU A 203 -5.08 -2.02 6.72
N ALA A 204 -4.06 -2.66 7.31
CA ALA A 204 -2.65 -2.30 7.21
C ALA A 204 -1.98 -3.27 6.24
#